data_AF-A0A4Y9FGN1-F1
#
_entry.id   AF-A0A4Y9FGN1-F1
#
_cell.length_a   1.000
_cell.length_b   1.000
_cell.length_c   1.000
_cell.angle_alpha   90.00
_cell.angle_beta   90.00
_cell.angle_gamma   90.00
#
_symmetry.space_group_name_H-M   'P 1'
#
loop_
_entity.id
_entity.type
_entity.pdbx_description
1 polymer ?
#
loop_
_entity_poly.entity_id
_entity_poly.type
_entity_poly.pdbx_seq_one_letter_code
_entity_poly.pdbx_strand_id
1 'polypeptide(L)' 'MRERRLEGHILSLLQEALSLEELHDRLQPLYPGLKKATLFALLVRLRREGKVAFREGRFLAGKPQDADL' A
#
# COMPACT_ATOMS: atom_id res chain seq x y z
N MET A 1 11.98 0.52 -14.03
CA MET A 1 11.60 1.91 -13.63
C MET A 1 10.16 2.05 -13.15
N ARG A 2 9.17 1.27 -13.64
CA ARG A 2 7.76 1.40 -13.24
C ARG A 2 7.47 1.02 -11.79
N GLU A 3 8.09 -0.05 -11.27
CA GLU A 3 7.85 -0.52 -9.89
C GLU A 3 8.26 0.50 -8.82
N ARG A 4 9.40 1.19 -8.96
CA ARG A 4 9.81 2.22 -7.98
C ARG A 4 8.84 3.41 -7.94
N ARG A 5 8.26 3.79 -9.09
CA ARG A 5 7.24 4.85 -9.13
C ARG A 5 5.93 4.38 -8.50
N LEU A 6 5.53 3.14 -8.76
CA LEU A 6 4.34 2.54 -8.16
C LEU A 6 4.47 2.46 -6.63
N GLU A 7 5.62 2.01 -6.13
CA GLU A 7 5.91 2.00 -4.69
C GLU A 7 5.81 3.40 -4.10
N GLY A 8 6.45 4.41 -4.71
CA GLY A 8 6.36 5.80 -4.24
C GLY A 8 4.93 6.34 -4.21
N HIS A 9 4.12 6.07 -5.24
CA HIS A 9 2.71 6.45 -5.25
C HIS A 9 1.90 5.72 -4.18
N ILE A 10 2.13 4.42 -3.99
CA ILE A 10 1.45 3.65 -2.93
C ILE A 10 1.79 4.23 -1.57
N LEU A 11 3.07 4.45 -1.26
CA LEU A 11 3.48 5.02 0.03
C LEU A 11 2.96 6.44 0.25
N SER A 12 2.82 7.23 -0.82
CA SER A 12 2.22 8.56 -0.76
C SER A 12 0.70 8.50 -0.49
N LEU A 13 -0.01 7.56 -1.10
CA LEU A 13 -1.45 7.36 -0.87
C LEU A 13 -1.72 6.80 0.53
N LEU A 14 -0.86 5.90 0.99
CA LEU A 14 -0.94 5.28 2.31
C LEU A 14 -0.54 6.22 3.46
N GLN A 15 -0.22 7.49 3.21
CA GLN A 15 -0.19 8.51 4.28
C GLN A 15 -1.54 8.58 5.02
N GLU A 16 -2.62 8.20 4.34
CA GLU A 16 -3.94 7.97 4.92
C GLU A 16 -4.23 6.46 5.03
N ALA A 17 -5.05 6.06 6.00
CA ALA A 17 -5.45 4.66 6.16
C ALA A 17 -6.42 4.25 5.04
N LEU A 18 -5.95 3.49 4.06
CA LEU A 18 -6.74 3.10 2.88
C LEU A 18 -6.93 1.59 2.79
N SER A 19 -8.13 1.17 2.40
CA SER A 19 -8.41 -0.22 2.07
C SER A 19 -7.72 -0.63 0.76
N LEU A 20 -7.54 -1.94 0.55
CA LEU A 20 -7.01 -2.47 -0.72
C LEU A 20 -7.81 -1.97 -1.94
N GLU A 21 -9.14 -1.87 -1.78
CA GLU A 21 -10.05 -1.48 -2.84
C GLU A 21 -9.93 0.00 -3.19
N GLU A 22 -9.97 0.88 -2.18
CA GLU A 22 -9.72 2.33 -2.33
C GLU A 22 -8.36 2.62 -2.98
N LEU A 23 -7.33 1.90 -2.54
CA LEU A 23 -5.99 2.04 -3.10
C LEU A 23 -5.95 1.59 -4.56
N HIS A 24 -6.67 0.51 -4.90
CA HIS A 24 -6.76 0.02 -6.28
C HIS A 24 -7.49 1.00 -7.18
N ASP A 25 -8.61 1.57 -6.72
CA ASP A 25 -9.40 2.56 -7.46
C ASP A 25 -8.59 3.83 -7.75
N ARG A 26 -7.89 4.37 -6.74
CA ARG A 26 -7.00 5.54 -6.91
C ARG A 26 -5.81 5.26 -7.85
N LEU A 27 -5.33 4.02 -7.89
CA LEU A 27 -4.22 3.61 -8.77
C LEU A 27 -4.69 3.24 -10.18
N GLN A 28 -5.94 2.87 -10.37
CA GLN A 28 -6.49 2.45 -11.66
C GLN A 28 -6.32 3.50 -12.78
N PRO A 29 -6.57 4.81 -12.60
CA PRO A 29 -6.36 5.79 -13.66
C PRO A 29 -4.87 5.96 -14.02
N LEU A 30 -3.97 5.74 -13.06
CA LEU A 30 -2.51 5.84 -13.27
C LEU A 30 -1.90 4.54 -13.82
N TYR A 31 -2.49 3.40 -13.47
CA TYR A 31 -2.04 2.06 -13.79
C TYR A 31 -3.23 1.17 -14.15
N PRO A 32 -3.84 1.35 -15.33
CA PRO A 32 -5.05 0.61 -15.72
C PRO A 32 -4.84 -0.90 -15.84
N GLY A 33 -3.59 -1.37 -15.99
CA GLY A 33 -3.22 -2.78 -15.99
C GLY A 33 -2.92 -3.37 -14.61
N LEU A 34 -3.01 -2.59 -13.53
CA LEU A 34 -2.69 -3.05 -12.18
C LEU A 34 -3.80 -3.98 -11.66
N LYS A 35 -3.45 -5.25 -11.43
CA LYS A 35 -4.38 -6.22 -10.84
C LYS A 35 -4.41 -6.09 -9.31
N LYS A 36 -5.58 -6.28 -8.69
CA LYS A 36 -5.73 -6.33 -7.22
C LYS A 36 -4.74 -7.31 -6.57
N ALA A 37 -4.55 -8.50 -7.17
CA ALA A 37 -3.61 -9.50 -6.66
C ALA A 37 -2.15 -9.01 -6.67
N THR A 38 -1.74 -8.29 -7.71
CA THR A 38 -0.40 -7.70 -7.81
C THR A 38 -0.21 -6.59 -6.78
N LEU A 39 -1.21 -5.73 -6.61
CA LEU A 39 -1.22 -4.69 -5.57
C LEU A 39 -1.12 -5.31 -4.17
N PHE A 40 -1.89 -6.36 -3.90
CA PHE A 40 -1.86 -7.08 -2.64
C PHE A 40 -0.48 -7.71 -2.37
N ALA A 41 0.10 -8.40 -3.36
CA ALA A 41 1.45 -8.97 -3.25
C ALA A 41 2.50 -7.88 -2.96
N LEU A 42 2.36 -6.70 -3.58
CA LEU A 42 3.24 -5.56 -3.34
C LEU A 42 3.08 -5.01 -1.91
N LEU A 43 1.85 -4.84 -1.42
CA LEU A 43 1.58 -4.40 -0.05
C LEU A 43 2.12 -5.38 1.00
N VAL A 44 1.95 -6.69 0.77
CA VAL A 44 2.50 -7.73 1.66
C VAL A 44 4.03 -7.64 1.70
N ARG A 45 4.68 -7.43 0.55
CA ARG A 45 6.12 -7.22 0.48
C ARG A 45 6.55 -5.96 1.23
N LEU A 46 5.87 -4.82 1.00
CA LEU A 46 6.14 -3.57 1.71
C LEU A 46 5.94 -3.68 3.23
N ARG A 47 4.96 -4.48 3.66
CA ARG A 47 4.75 -4.81 5.08
C ARG A 47 5.92 -5.59 5.67
N ARG A 48 6.43 -6.59 4.95
CA ARG A 48 7.63 -7.35 5.37
C ARG A 48 8.88 -6.47 5.42
N GLU A 49 8.97 -5.48 4.55
CA GLU A 49 10.03 -4.46 4.56
C GLU A 49 9.83 -3.39 5.66
N GLY A 50 8.72 -3.44 6.41
CA GLY A 50 8.40 -2.47 7.47
C GLY A 50 8.03 -1.08 6.95
N LYS A 51 7.66 -0.96 5.67
CA LYS A 51 7.27 0.32 5.04
C LYS A 51 5.77 0.59 5.16
N VAL A 52 4.96 -0.45 5.37
CA VAL A 52 3.50 -0.39 5.44
C VAL A 52 3.01 -1.20 6.64
N ALA A 53 2.02 -0.68 7.35
CA ALA A 53 1.26 -1.37 8.39
C ALA A 53 -0.13 -1.74 7.87
N PHE A 54 -0.73 -2.79 8.43
CA PHE A 54 -2.11 -3.18 8.16
C PHE A 54 -2.86 -3.31 9.48
N ARG A 55 -3.88 -2.46 9.69
CA ARG A 55 -4.70 -2.39 10.91
C ARG A 55 -6.16 -2.19 10.49
N GLU A 56 -7.07 -2.93 11.14
CA GLU A 56 -8.53 -2.77 10.97
C GLU A 56 -9.01 -2.82 9.51
N GLY A 57 -8.40 -3.69 8.68
CA GLY A 57 -8.78 -3.80 7.26
C GLY A 57 -8.17 -2.74 6.33
N ARG A 58 -7.33 -1.84 6.86
CA ARG A 58 -6.72 -0.73 6.13
C ARG A 58 -5.20 -0.78 6.18
N PHE A 59 -4.58 -0.29 5.11
CA PHE A 59 -3.14 -0.14 4.97
C PHE A 59 -2.74 1.30 5.32
N LEU A 60 -1.58 1.46 5.96
CA LEU A 60 -1.00 2.75 6.32
C LEU A 60 0.50 2.73 6.04
N ALA A 61 1.07 3.84 5.59
CA ALA A 61 2.50 4.02 5.42
C ALA A 61 3.16 4.19 6.78
N GLY A 62 4.32 3.55 6.94
CA GLY A 62 5.08 3.55 8.19
C GLY A 62 5.26 2.15 8.76
N LYS A 63 6.24 2.02 9.65
CA LYS A 63 6.33 0.83 10.51
C LYS A 63 5.04 0.75 11.31
N PRO A 64 4.52 -0.45 11.60
CA PRO A 64 3.66 -0.57 12.76
C PRO A 64 4.46 0.05 13.90
N GLN A 65 4.01 1.19 14.41
CA GLN A 65 4.21 1.45 15.81
C GLN A 65 3.43 0.30 16.44
N ASP A 66 4.13 -0.81 16.70
CA ASP A 66 3.80 -1.63 17.84
C ASP A 66 3.66 -0.63 18.96
N ALA A 67 2.40 -0.33 19.26
CA ALA A 67 2.01 0.25 20.52
C ALA A 67 2.56 -0.72 21.55
N ASP A 68 3.74 -0.40 22.05
CA ASP A 68 4.22 -0.84 23.34
C ASP A 68 3.22 -0.27 24.35
N LEU A 69 2.22 -1.08 24.70
CA LEU A 69 1.40 -0.91 25.88
C LEU A 69 1.00 -2.27 26.44
#